data_AF-A0A0G0EKU8-F1
#
_entry.id   AF-A0A0G0EKU8-F1
#
_cell.length_a   1.000
_cell.length_b   1.000
_cell.length_c   1.000
_cell.angle_alpha   90.00
_cell.angle_beta   90.00
_cell.angle_gamma   90.00
#
_symmetry.space_group_name_H-M   'P 1'
#
loop_
_entity.id
_entity.type
_entity.pdbx_description
1 polymer ?
#
loop_
_entity_poly.entity_id
_entity_poly.type
_entity_poly.pdbx_seq_one_letter_code
_entity_poly.pdbx_strand_id
1 'polypeptide(L)' 'MRNKKNNKEEGFLKLLLIIIIALLLMRYFNITISGILAYFHLSWSEIINWFKQALDWFKDLFDSVK' A
#
# COMPACT_ATOMS: atom_id res chain seq x y z
N MET A 1 26.62 -10.54 -23.52
CA MET A 1 25.35 -9.79 -23.67
C MET A 1 24.17 -10.66 -23.21
N ARG A 2 23.70 -10.47 -21.97
CA ARG A 2 22.49 -11.05 -21.34
C ARG A 2 22.61 -10.61 -19.87
N ASN A 3 21.63 -10.07 -19.15
CA ASN A 3 20.22 -10.41 -19.10
C ASN A 3 19.49 -9.22 -18.43
N LYS A 4 18.97 -8.25 -19.19
CA LYS A 4 18.35 -7.02 -18.64
C LYS A 4 16.81 -7.09 -18.64
N LYS A 5 16.25 -8.27 -18.39
CA LYS A 5 14.79 -8.51 -18.48
C LYS A 5 14.13 -8.93 -17.16
N ASN A 6 14.91 -9.17 -16.10
CA ASN A 6 14.38 -9.81 -14.89
C ASN A 6 13.92 -8.81 -13.80
N ASN A 7 14.29 -7.53 -13.90
CA ASN A 7 14.06 -6.58 -12.79
C ASN A 7 12.63 -6.00 -12.74
N LYS A 8 11.89 -5.98 -13.87
CA LYS A 8 10.52 -5.43 -13.90
C LYS A 8 9.48 -6.40 -13.33
N GLU A 9 9.66 -7.70 -13.57
CA GLU A 9 8.76 -8.75 -13.08
C GLU A 9 8.89 -8.95 -11.55
N GLU A 10 10.11 -8.87 -11.01
CA GLU A 10 10.32 -8.90 -9.56
C GLU A 10 9.70 -7.69 -8.85
N GLY A 11 9.77 -6.50 -9.45
CA GLY A 11 9.14 -5.29 -8.91
C GLY A 11 7.63 -5.43 -8.78
N PHE A 12 6.96 -5.95 -9.82
CA PHE A 12 5.52 -6.18 -9.82
C PHE A 12 5.09 -7.20 -8.77
N LEU A 13 5.81 -8.33 -8.65
CA LEU A 13 5.53 -9.35 -7.63
C LEU A 13 5.71 -8.81 -6.22
N LYS A 14 6.73 -7.99 -5.99
CA LYS A 14 6.99 -7.35 -4.68
C LYS A 14 5.88 -6.36 -4.31
N LEU A 15 5.36 -5.63 -5.30
CA LEU A 15 4.28 -4.67 -5.13
C LEU A 15 2.95 -5.38 -4.82
N LEU A 16 2.65 -6.45 -5.55
CA LEU A 16 1.49 -7.32 -5.31
C LEU A 16 1.56 -7.96 -3.90
N LEU A 17 2.75 -8.38 -3.46
CA LEU A 17 2.98 -8.91 -2.12
C LEU A 17 2.73 -7.87 -1.02
N ILE A 18 3.13 -6.61 -1.21
CA ILE A 18 2.84 -5.51 -0.27
C ILE A 18 1.33 -5.28 -0.14
N ILE A 19 0.59 -5.28 -1.26
CA ILE A 19 -0.87 -5.12 -1.26
C ILE A 19 -1.54 -6.29 -0.50
N ILE A 20 -1.10 -7.52 -0.75
CA ILE A 20 -1.61 -8.71 -0.05
C ILE A 20 -1.37 -8.60 1.46
N ILE A 21 -0.16 -8.19 1.88
CA ILE A 21 0.17 -8.03 3.30
C ILE A 21 -0.72 -6.96 3.94
N ALA A 22 -0.92 -5.81 3.28
CA ALA A 22 -1.80 -4.76 3.79
C ALA A 22 -3.25 -5.24 3.96
N LEU A 23 -3.79 -5.97 2.97
CA LEU A 23 -5.13 -6.56 3.03
C LEU A 23 -5.25 -7.62 4.14
N LEU A 24 -4.22 -8.46 4.29
CA LEU A 24 -4.18 -9.47 5.36
C LEU A 24 -4.12 -8.83 6.73
N LEU A 25 -3.34 -7.77 6.93
CA LEU A 25 -3.29 -7.03 8.19
C LEU A 25 -4.66 -6.42 8.53
N MET A 26 -5.32 -5.76 7.56
CA MET A 26 -6.68 -5.25 7.78
C MET A 26 -7.66 -6.35 8.19
N ARG A 27 -7.58 -7.52 7.55
CA ARG A 27 -8.46 -8.67 7.86
C ARG A 27 -8.12 -9.35 9.19
N TYR A 28 -6.83 -9.56 9.48
CA TYR A 28 -6.36 -10.28 10.66
C TYR A 28 -6.68 -9.53 11.93
N PHE A 29 -6.41 -8.23 11.91
CA PHE A 29 -6.71 -7.38 13.06
C PHE A 29 -8.23 -7.18 13.21
N ASN A 30 -9.03 -7.46 12.18
CA ASN A 30 -10.48 -7.21 12.13
C ASN A 30 -10.82 -5.76 12.56
N ILE A 31 -9.84 -4.85 12.39
CA ILE A 31 -9.99 -3.48 12.80
C ILE A 31 -10.58 -2.75 11.60
N THR A 32 -11.83 -2.32 11.75
CA THR A 32 -12.41 -1.32 10.89
C THR A 32 -11.59 -0.04 11.00
N ILE A 33 -11.50 0.73 9.92
CA ILE A 33 -10.80 2.03 9.91
C ILE A 33 -11.26 2.90 11.10
N SER A 34 -12.54 2.79 11.50
CA SER A 34 -13.13 3.41 12.70
C SER A 34 -12.52 2.97 14.04
N GLY A 35 -12.12 1.70 14.18
CA GLY A 35 -11.45 1.19 15.38
C GLY A 35 -10.01 1.70 15.53
N ILE A 36 -9.27 1.82 14.43
CA ILE A 36 -7.94 2.46 14.40
C ILE A 36 -8.08 3.96 14.70
N LEU A 37 -9.07 4.63 14.10
CA LEU A 37 -9.38 6.04 14.35
C LEU A 37 -9.61 6.32 15.83
N ALA A 38 -10.46 5.51 16.47
CA ALA A 38 -10.77 5.66 17.88
C ALA A 38 -9.54 5.43 18.77
N TYR A 39 -8.70 4.45 18.45
CA TYR A 39 -7.49 4.16 19.22
C TYR A 39 -6.42 5.27 19.10
N PHE A 40 -6.29 5.87 17.92
CA PHE A 40 -5.28 6.90 17.64
C PHE A 40 -5.79 8.33 17.80
N HIS A 41 -7.05 8.55 18.20
CA HIS A 41 -7.67 9.88 18.24
C HIS A 41 -7.57 10.64 16.91
N LEU A 42 -7.48 9.91 15.80
CA LEU A 42 -7.34 10.51 14.48
C LEU A 42 -8.70 10.96 13.98
N SER A 43 -8.71 12.08 13.26
CA SER A 43 -9.89 12.55 12.56
C SER A 43 -10.07 11.78 11.25
N TRP A 44 -11.33 11.57 10.83
CA TRP A 44 -11.62 10.97 9.51
C TRP A 44 -10.94 11.74 8.37
N SER A 45 -10.81 13.06 8.49
CA SER A 45 -10.08 13.92 7.55
C SER A 45 -8.61 13.56 7.44
N GLU A 46 -7.93 13.31 8.55
CA GLU A 46 -6.52 12.92 8.53
C GLU A 46 -6.31 11.56 7.89
N ILE A 47 -7.20 10.61 8.14
CA ILE A 47 -7.12 9.29 7.49
C ILE A 47 -7.37 9.39 6.00
N ILE A 48 -8.37 10.13 5.56
CA ILE A 48 -8.62 10.32 4.13
C ILE A 48 -7.40 10.98 3.48
N ASN A 49 -6.79 11.95 4.15
CA ASN A 49 -5.58 12.60 3.67
C ASN A 49 -4.38 11.64 3.63
N TRP A 50 -4.19 10.84 4.66
CA TRP A 50 -3.12 9.83 4.74
C TRP A 50 -3.30 8.74 3.69
N PHE A 51 -4.54 8.27 3.49
CA PHE A 51 -4.89 7.29 2.47
C PHE A 51 -4.67 7.85 1.06
N LYS A 52 -5.00 9.12 0.84
CA LYS A 52 -4.71 9.81 -0.42
C LYS A 52 -3.21 9.90 -0.69
N GLN A 53 -2.41 10.26 0.31
CA GLN A 53 -0.94 10.28 0.19
C GLN A 53 -0.37 8.89 -0.08
N ALA A 54 -0.89 7.86 0.57
CA ALA A 54 -0.49 6.47 0.33
C ALA A 54 -0.83 6.01 -1.10
N LEU A 55 -1.99 6.42 -1.63
CA LEU A 55 -2.38 6.16 -3.01
C LEU A 55 -1.53 6.91 -4.03
N ASP A 56 -1.19 8.17 -3.77
CA ASP A 56 -0.30 8.94 -4.64
C ASP A 56 1.10 8.34 -4.65
N TRP A 57 1.64 7.96 -3.49
CA TRP A 57 2.92 7.24 -3.40
C TRP A 57 2.89 5.90 -4.14
N PHE A 58 1.79 5.17 -4.03
CA PHE A 58 1.59 3.91 -4.75
C PHE A 58 1.55 4.12 -6.26
N LYS A 59 0.90 5.20 -6.72
CA LYS A 59 0.83 5.58 -8.13
C LYS A 59 2.22 5.96 -8.67
N ASP A 60 2.98 6.76 -7.93
CA ASP A 60 4.36 7.12 -8.30
C ASP A 60 5.27 5.89 -8.38
N LEU A 61 5.11 4.94 -7.45
CA LEU A 61 5.81 3.67 -7.51
C LEU A 61 5.45 2.85 -8.75
N PHE A 62 4.17 2.81 -9.11
CA PHE A 62 3.70 2.08 -10.28
C PHE A 62 4.21 2.70 -11.58
N ASP A 63 4.17 4.03 -11.68
CA ASP A 63 4.74 4.76 -12.81
C ASP A 63 6.28 4.62 -12.87
N SER A 64 6.96 4.53 -11.72
CA SER A 64 8.41 4.30 -11.67
C SER A 64 8.83 2.91 -12.17
N VAL A 65 7.96 1.91 -12.09
CA VAL A 65 8.22 0.54 -12.59
C VAL A 65 7.96 0.43 -14.11
N LYS A 66 7.15 1.33 -14.68
CA LYS A 66 6.74 1.31 -16.09
C LYS A 66 7.90 1.63 -17.05
#